data_AF-A0A7W0US83-F1
#
_entry.id   AF-A0A7W0US83-F1
#
_cell.length_a   1.000
_cell.length_b   1.000
_cell.length_c   1.000
_cell.angle_alpha   90.00
_cell.angle_beta   90.00
_cell.angle_gamma   90.00
#
_symmetry.space_group_name_H-M   'P 1'
#
loop_
_entity.id
_entity.type
_entity.pdbx_description
1 polymer ?
#
loop_
_entity_poly.entity_id
_entity_poly.type
_entity_poly.pdbx_seq_one_letter_code
_entity_poly.pdbx_strand_id
1 'polypeptide(L)'
;MELERHEIERTDFAQARRGYDPEEVDRHLAEVAESVDELKRARAEGQGSGQSGSGGLAGIAAEQVRTIVEAAERSAGEIESSARAEADRVTTDAKRQAEEDRNSAHADAQRTRTEAGTAAQEKREAAEAEAAGHVAGVQEATSDMRRRAETVQSDLGGLVEELRATINSVVESVRTNAGSLEAELEGIKTGLSDVREAAPPEPEPEPAATEEEPAVAEDEPYETDSVSEEDETEPAEPLTAHDEDAEPVETAVHEQPDAGEEYAELPEEDGEAEGEAELDDADVEEEPRGSSGDGAEGARLIALNMALNGTPREETSRYLEENFDLDDRETILDEVYARV
;
A
#
# COMPACT_ATOMS: atom_id res chain seq x y z
N MET A 1 -5.02 86.40 5.49
CA MET A 1 -5.59 86.47 4.13
C MET A 1 -7.09 86.33 4.31
N GLU A 2 -7.84 87.37 4.00
CA GLU A 2 -9.31 87.33 4.04
C GLU A 2 -9.76 86.85 2.67
N LEU A 3 -10.24 85.61 2.57
CA LEU A 3 -10.79 85.08 1.32
C LEU A 3 -12.12 85.79 1.08
N GLU A 4 -12.18 86.70 0.12
CA GLU A 4 -13.41 87.36 -0.24
C GLU A 4 -14.26 86.44 -1.12
N ARG A 5 -15.59 86.50 -0.98
CA ARG A 5 -16.53 85.67 -1.74
C ARG A 5 -16.25 85.72 -3.25
N HIS A 6 -15.90 86.90 -3.75
CA HIS A 6 -15.62 87.14 -5.16
C HIS A 6 -14.33 86.47 -5.66
N GLU A 7 -13.41 86.10 -4.78
CA GLU A 7 -12.18 85.37 -5.12
C GLU A 7 -12.44 83.86 -5.24
N ILE A 8 -13.44 83.33 -4.54
CA ILE A 8 -13.83 81.90 -4.58
C ILE A 8 -14.68 81.60 -5.82
N GLU A 9 -15.53 82.55 -6.24
CA GLU A 9 -16.40 82.41 -7.42
C GLU A 9 -15.71 82.71 -8.77
N ARG A 10 -14.37 82.90 -8.76
CA ARG A 10 -13.64 83.30 -9.97
C ARG A 10 -13.54 82.13 -10.98
N THR A 11 -14.08 82.34 -12.17
CA THR A 11 -14.27 81.30 -13.20
C THR A 11 -13.09 81.14 -14.18
N ASP A 12 -11.90 81.66 -13.85
CA ASP A 12 -10.77 81.78 -14.79
C ASP A 12 -9.83 80.56 -14.82
N PHE A 13 -10.38 79.36 -14.61
CA PHE A 13 -9.61 78.12 -14.67
C PHE A 13 -9.37 77.66 -16.11
N ALA A 14 -8.13 77.24 -16.42
CA ALA A 14 -7.79 76.70 -17.73
C ALA A 14 -8.47 75.33 -17.95
N GLN A 15 -9.31 75.21 -18.98
CA GLN A 15 -10.00 73.96 -19.30
C GLN A 15 -9.05 72.93 -19.95
N ALA A 16 -8.86 71.79 -19.28
CA ALA A 16 -8.12 70.65 -19.82
C ALA A 16 -9.04 69.68 -20.58
N ARG A 17 -8.52 68.98 -21.60
CA ARG A 17 -9.28 68.02 -22.46
C ARG A 17 -9.89 66.81 -21.73
N ARG A 18 -9.53 66.61 -20.46
CA ARG A 18 -10.13 65.63 -19.55
C ARG A 18 -10.12 66.30 -18.17
N GLY A 19 -11.15 67.11 -17.92
CA GLY A 19 -11.26 67.94 -16.72
C GLY A 19 -12.58 67.71 -16.00
N TYR A 20 -12.68 68.30 -14.80
CA TYR A 20 -13.91 68.34 -14.01
C TYR A 20 -15.03 69.04 -14.78
N ASP A 21 -16.27 68.63 -14.51
CA ASP A 21 -17.46 69.28 -15.08
C ASP A 21 -17.55 70.72 -14.54
N PRO A 22 -17.47 71.76 -15.39
CA PRO A 22 -17.49 73.15 -14.95
C PRO A 22 -18.76 73.48 -14.16
N GLU A 23 -19.92 72.88 -14.48
CA GLU A 23 -21.17 73.17 -13.77
C GLU A 23 -21.21 72.55 -12.36
N GLU A 24 -20.50 71.42 -12.16
CA GLU A 24 -20.36 70.80 -10.84
C GLU A 24 -19.39 71.57 -9.96
N VAL A 25 -18.29 72.06 -10.54
CA VAL A 25 -17.30 72.89 -9.84
C VAL A 25 -17.91 74.24 -9.43
N ASP A 26 -18.63 74.91 -10.33
CA ASP A 26 -19.26 76.21 -10.02
C ASP A 26 -20.30 76.09 -8.89
N ARG A 27 -21.08 74.99 -8.87
CA ARG A 27 -22.02 74.70 -7.80
C ARG A 27 -21.32 74.49 -6.46
N HIS A 28 -20.24 73.71 -6.46
CA HIS A 28 -19.47 73.45 -5.25
C HIS A 28 -18.78 74.73 -4.74
N LEU A 29 -18.25 75.57 -5.62
CA LEU A 29 -17.66 76.85 -5.24
C LEU A 29 -18.69 77.81 -4.63
N ALA A 30 -19.93 77.81 -5.13
CA ALA A 30 -21.02 78.58 -4.52
C ALA A 30 -21.39 78.08 -3.11
N GLU A 31 -21.45 76.77 -2.90
CA GLU A 31 -21.68 76.16 -1.57
C GLU A 31 -20.55 76.51 -0.58
N VAL A 32 -19.29 76.49 -1.05
CA VAL A 32 -18.13 76.89 -0.25
C VAL A 32 -18.17 78.38 0.08
N ALA A 33 -18.52 79.24 -0.88
CA ALA A 33 -18.66 80.67 -0.66
C ALA A 33 -19.74 80.99 0.39
N GLU A 34 -20.89 80.32 0.33
CA GLU A 34 -21.97 80.46 1.31
C GLU A 34 -21.51 80.02 2.71
N SER A 35 -20.82 78.88 2.81
CA SER A 35 -20.26 78.36 4.06
C SER A 35 -19.25 79.32 4.69
N VAL A 36 -18.39 79.95 3.89
CA VAL A 36 -17.39 80.93 4.35
C VAL A 36 -18.06 82.20 4.85
N ASP A 37 -19.09 82.70 4.15
CA ASP A 37 -19.85 83.87 4.57
C ASP A 37 -20.63 83.61 5.87
N GLU A 38 -21.21 82.42 6.03
CA GLU A 38 -21.85 82.00 7.27
C GLU A 38 -20.86 81.95 8.44
N LEU A 39 -19.67 81.38 8.22
CA LEU A 39 -18.62 81.31 9.23
C LEU A 39 -18.10 82.70 9.64
N LYS A 40 -17.98 83.62 8.67
CA LYS A 40 -17.65 85.02 8.94
C LYS A 40 -18.72 85.72 9.75
N ARG A 41 -20.01 85.49 9.44
CA ARG A 41 -21.15 86.03 10.19
C ARG A 41 -21.15 85.53 11.63
N ALA A 42 -20.98 84.22 11.82
CA ALA A 42 -20.89 83.60 13.15
C ALA A 42 -19.69 84.16 13.96
N ARG A 43 -18.55 84.40 13.32
CA ARG A 43 -17.38 84.99 13.96
C ARG A 43 -17.59 86.46 14.33
N ALA A 44 -18.21 87.24 13.45
CA ALA A 44 -18.54 88.64 13.70
C ALA A 44 -19.56 88.80 14.84
N GLU A 45 -20.57 87.92 14.89
CA GLU A 45 -21.55 87.86 15.97
C GLU A 45 -20.91 87.40 17.29
N GLY A 46 -19.98 86.44 17.25
CA GLY A 46 -19.24 85.98 18.42
C GLY A 46 -18.26 87.02 19.00
N GLN A 47 -17.62 87.84 18.16
CA GLN A 47 -16.66 88.85 18.60
C GLN A 47 -17.30 90.08 19.30
N GLY A 48 -18.59 90.33 19.11
CA GLY A 48 -19.30 91.47 19.72
C GLY A 48 -19.64 91.33 21.21
N SER A 49 -19.41 90.16 21.82
CA SER A 49 -19.85 89.84 23.19
C SER A 49 -18.71 89.71 24.22
N GLY A 50 -17.51 90.17 23.88
CA GLY A 50 -16.31 89.99 24.71
C GLY A 50 -16.13 91.00 25.85
N GLN A 51 -16.65 90.74 27.05
CA GLN A 51 -16.03 91.31 28.27
C GLN A 51 -16.23 90.56 29.61
N SER A 52 -16.59 89.27 29.67
CA SER A 52 -16.64 88.55 30.97
C SER A 52 -16.11 87.10 30.96
N GLY A 53 -15.37 86.68 29.95
CA GLY A 53 -15.02 85.27 29.74
C GLY A 53 -13.53 84.91 29.83
N SER A 54 -12.73 85.49 30.72
CA SER A 54 -11.34 84.99 30.91
C SER A 54 -11.28 83.62 31.61
N GLY A 55 -12.41 83.13 32.14
CA GLY A 55 -12.60 81.72 32.51
C GLY A 55 -13.15 80.82 31.37
N GLY A 56 -13.39 81.37 30.18
CA GLY A 56 -14.13 80.69 29.09
C GLY A 56 -13.30 79.69 28.29
N LEU A 57 -12.03 79.99 27.99
CA LEU A 57 -11.22 79.14 27.09
C LEU A 57 -10.76 77.84 27.77
N ALA A 58 -10.30 77.92 29.03
CA ALA A 58 -9.92 76.74 29.80
C ALA A 58 -11.13 75.85 30.12
N GLY A 59 -12.30 76.45 30.39
CA GLY A 59 -13.54 75.71 30.61
C GLY A 59 -14.04 75.02 29.35
N ILE A 60 -14.03 75.71 28.19
CA ILE A 60 -14.39 75.11 26.90
C ILE A 60 -13.43 73.98 26.52
N ALA A 61 -12.12 74.16 26.73
CA ALA A 61 -11.14 73.12 26.47
C ALA A 61 -11.35 71.90 27.37
N ALA A 62 -11.64 72.08 28.66
CA ALA A 62 -11.92 70.99 29.58
C ALA A 62 -13.21 70.22 29.20
N GLU A 63 -14.25 70.94 28.78
CA GLU A 63 -15.50 70.33 28.31
C GLU A 63 -15.27 69.56 26.99
N GLN A 64 -14.48 70.13 26.07
CA GLN A 64 -14.12 69.45 24.82
C GLN A 64 -13.31 68.17 25.08
N VAL A 65 -12.34 68.22 25.99
CA VAL A 65 -11.57 67.03 26.38
C VAL A 65 -12.49 65.98 27.00
N ARG A 66 -13.43 66.38 27.89
CA ARG A 66 -14.42 65.45 28.46
C ARG A 66 -15.25 64.76 27.38
N THR A 67 -15.75 65.52 26.39
CA THR A 67 -16.53 64.97 25.26
C THR A 67 -15.69 64.01 24.42
N ILE A 68 -14.42 64.31 24.16
CA ILE A 68 -13.52 63.43 23.42
C ILE A 68 -13.28 62.13 24.20
N VAL A 69 -13.05 62.22 25.52
CA VAL A 69 -12.83 61.04 26.37
C VAL A 69 -14.09 60.16 26.41
N GLU A 70 -15.26 60.75 26.61
CA GLU A 70 -16.53 60.00 26.63
C GLU A 70 -16.83 59.34 25.26
N ALA A 71 -16.50 60.02 24.15
CA ALA A 71 -16.61 59.44 22.82
C ALA A 71 -15.60 58.29 22.60
N ALA A 72 -14.37 58.43 23.12
CA ALA A 72 -13.34 57.40 23.05
C ALA A 72 -13.71 56.17 23.88
N GLU A 73 -14.25 56.35 25.09
CA GLU A 73 -14.73 55.25 25.95
C GLU A 73 -15.89 54.50 25.30
N ARG A 74 -16.85 55.23 24.71
CA ARG A 74 -17.95 54.62 23.95
C ARG A 74 -17.43 53.82 22.75
N SER A 75 -16.51 54.39 21.98
CA SER A 75 -15.87 53.73 20.84
C SER A 75 -15.09 52.47 21.28
N ALA A 76 -14.34 52.55 22.37
CA ALA A 76 -13.61 51.42 22.92
C ALA A 76 -14.55 50.28 23.35
N GLY A 77 -15.67 50.61 24.01
CA GLY A 77 -16.70 49.62 24.36
C GLY A 77 -17.36 48.97 23.15
N GLU A 78 -17.62 49.74 22.09
CA GLU A 78 -18.14 49.20 20.83
C GLU A 78 -17.14 48.25 20.16
N ILE A 79 -15.86 48.64 20.08
CA ILE A 79 -14.78 47.81 19.52
C ILE A 79 -14.65 46.51 20.32
N GLU A 80 -14.63 46.57 21.65
CA GLU A 80 -14.52 45.39 22.52
C GLU A 80 -15.72 44.44 22.34
N SER A 81 -16.94 44.99 22.29
CA SER A 81 -18.16 44.20 22.06
C SER A 81 -18.16 43.53 20.68
N SER A 82 -17.68 44.24 19.64
CA SER A 82 -17.56 43.70 18.29
C SER A 82 -16.50 42.60 18.22
N ALA A 83 -15.33 42.83 18.83
CA ALA A 83 -14.24 41.86 18.87
C ALA A 83 -14.66 40.56 19.59
N ARG A 84 -15.36 40.67 20.72
CA ARG A 84 -15.93 39.49 21.41
C ARG A 84 -16.93 38.74 20.53
N ALA A 85 -17.87 39.46 19.92
CA ALA A 85 -18.86 38.83 19.04
C ALA A 85 -18.22 38.15 17.82
N GLU A 86 -17.12 38.71 17.29
CA GLU A 86 -16.35 38.11 16.21
C GLU A 86 -15.58 36.86 16.67
N ALA A 87 -14.93 36.92 17.84
CA ALA A 87 -14.24 35.77 18.43
C ALA A 87 -15.21 34.60 18.69
N ASP A 88 -16.41 34.88 19.18
CA ASP A 88 -17.46 33.87 19.39
C ASP A 88 -17.91 33.22 18.08
N ARG A 89 -18.05 34.02 17.00
CA ARG A 89 -18.37 33.50 15.66
C ARG A 89 -17.26 32.60 15.15
N VAL A 90 -16.01 33.07 15.18
CA VAL A 90 -14.85 32.29 14.71
C VAL A 90 -14.74 30.97 15.48
N THR A 91 -14.92 31.00 16.80
CA THR A 91 -14.88 29.79 17.64
C THR A 91 -16.01 28.82 17.29
N THR A 92 -17.22 29.32 17.05
CA THR A 92 -18.37 28.49 16.66
C THR A 92 -18.17 27.87 15.28
N ASP A 93 -17.66 28.64 14.33
CA ASP A 93 -17.38 28.18 12.97
C ASP A 93 -16.26 27.14 12.95
N ALA A 94 -15.18 27.37 13.72
CA ALA A 94 -14.09 26.41 13.87
C ALA A 94 -14.56 25.08 14.49
N LYS A 95 -15.41 25.14 15.53
CA LYS A 95 -15.99 23.93 16.14
C LYS A 95 -16.85 23.15 15.16
N ARG A 96 -17.70 23.85 14.39
CA ARG A 96 -18.54 23.23 13.36
C ARG A 96 -17.69 22.58 12.28
N GLN A 97 -16.65 23.24 11.79
CA GLN A 97 -15.73 22.68 10.81
C GLN A 97 -15.04 21.42 11.36
N ALA A 98 -14.51 21.47 12.59
CA ALA A 98 -13.87 20.32 13.22
C ALA A 98 -14.83 19.14 13.45
N GLU A 99 -16.12 19.38 13.68
CA GLU A 99 -17.15 18.34 13.72
C GLU A 99 -17.43 17.74 12.35
N GLU A 100 -17.55 18.57 11.31
CA GLU A 100 -17.72 18.14 9.92
C GLU A 100 -16.55 17.27 9.46
N ASP A 101 -15.31 17.69 9.73
CA ASP A 101 -14.10 16.94 9.38
C ASP A 101 -14.02 15.60 10.11
N ARG A 102 -14.32 15.57 11.42
CA ARG A 102 -14.39 14.31 12.20
C ARG A 102 -15.45 13.35 11.67
N ASN A 103 -16.63 13.87 11.33
CA ASN A 103 -17.71 13.06 10.77
C ASN A 103 -17.34 12.51 9.39
N SER A 104 -16.69 13.32 8.55
CA SER A 104 -16.18 12.88 7.24
C SER A 104 -15.14 11.77 7.39
N ALA A 105 -14.12 11.99 8.23
CA ALA A 105 -13.08 11.00 8.48
C ALA A 105 -13.64 9.68 9.02
N HIS A 106 -14.64 9.74 9.91
CA HIS A 106 -15.31 8.56 10.43
C HIS A 106 -16.12 7.82 9.35
N ALA A 107 -16.82 8.55 8.48
CA ALA A 107 -17.56 7.97 7.36
C ALA A 107 -16.63 7.28 6.36
N ASP A 108 -15.48 7.89 6.06
CA ASP A 108 -14.46 7.32 5.18
C ASP A 108 -13.84 6.06 5.80
N ALA A 109 -13.48 6.10 7.10
CA ALA A 109 -12.99 4.93 7.81
C ALA A 109 -14.00 3.76 7.83
N GLN A 110 -15.29 4.05 7.98
CA GLN A 110 -16.35 3.04 7.88
C GLN A 110 -16.44 2.45 6.48
N ARG A 111 -16.38 3.30 5.44
CA ARG A 111 -16.40 2.86 4.04
C ARG A 111 -15.24 1.90 3.76
N THR A 112 -14.02 2.28 4.12
CA THR A 112 -12.83 1.42 3.95
C THR A 112 -12.97 0.09 4.69
N ARG A 113 -13.49 0.07 5.92
CA ARG A 113 -13.74 -1.19 6.65
C ARG A 113 -14.76 -2.08 5.94
N THR A 114 -15.85 -1.51 5.42
CA THR A 114 -16.87 -2.29 4.69
C THR A 114 -16.34 -2.84 3.36
N GLU A 115 -15.55 -2.06 2.63
CA GLU A 115 -14.91 -2.47 1.38
C GLU A 115 -13.88 -3.58 1.64
N ALA A 116 -13.01 -3.40 2.64
CA ALA A 116 -12.04 -4.41 3.04
C ALA A 116 -12.71 -5.71 3.50
N GLY A 117 -13.81 -5.60 4.27
CA GLY A 117 -14.59 -6.77 4.70
C GLY A 117 -15.20 -7.54 3.52
N THR A 118 -15.77 -6.81 2.55
CA THR A 118 -16.35 -7.41 1.34
C THR A 118 -15.28 -8.10 0.50
N ALA A 119 -14.15 -7.42 0.24
CA ALA A 119 -13.04 -7.98 -0.52
C ALA A 119 -12.41 -9.22 0.18
N ALA A 120 -12.31 -9.20 1.50
CA ALA A 120 -11.83 -10.35 2.27
C ALA A 120 -12.80 -11.54 2.16
N GLN A 121 -14.11 -11.29 2.19
CA GLN A 121 -15.13 -12.33 2.01
C GLN A 121 -15.06 -12.93 0.60
N GLU A 122 -15.00 -12.10 -0.45
CA GLU A 122 -14.88 -12.57 -1.84
C GLU A 122 -13.63 -13.43 -2.04
N LYS A 123 -12.49 -13.04 -1.47
CA LYS A 123 -11.25 -13.84 -1.52
C LYS A 123 -11.40 -15.19 -0.82
N ARG A 124 -12.08 -15.25 0.33
CA ARG A 124 -12.35 -16.52 1.03
C ARG A 124 -13.24 -17.42 0.20
N GLU A 125 -14.34 -16.89 -0.33
CA GLU A 125 -15.26 -17.66 -1.18
C GLU A 125 -14.55 -18.21 -2.43
N ALA A 126 -13.69 -17.39 -3.06
CA ALA A 126 -12.87 -17.83 -4.19
C ALA A 126 -11.89 -18.95 -3.81
N ALA A 127 -11.16 -18.79 -2.69
CA ALA A 127 -10.21 -19.79 -2.20
C ALA A 127 -10.91 -21.09 -1.80
N GLU A 128 -12.08 -21.02 -1.17
CA GLU A 128 -12.90 -22.19 -0.83
C GLU A 128 -13.38 -22.91 -2.09
N ALA A 129 -13.82 -22.17 -3.11
CA ALA A 129 -14.23 -22.75 -4.39
C ALA A 129 -13.06 -23.44 -5.11
N GLU A 130 -11.88 -22.84 -5.09
CA GLU A 130 -10.67 -23.43 -5.67
C GLU A 130 -10.25 -24.71 -4.92
N ALA A 131 -10.20 -24.66 -3.59
CA ALA A 131 -9.89 -25.82 -2.76
C ALA A 131 -10.87 -26.97 -2.99
N ALA A 132 -12.17 -26.67 -3.10
CA ALA A 132 -13.18 -27.66 -3.45
C ALA A 132 -12.94 -28.27 -4.85
N GLY A 133 -12.53 -27.45 -5.83
CA GLY A 133 -12.13 -27.89 -7.16
C GLY A 133 -10.93 -28.84 -7.15
N HIS A 134 -9.88 -28.51 -6.40
CA HIS A 134 -8.69 -29.36 -6.24
C HIS A 134 -9.02 -30.71 -5.61
N VAL A 135 -9.84 -30.72 -4.54
CA VAL A 135 -10.28 -31.96 -3.89
C VAL A 135 -11.07 -32.83 -4.87
N ALA A 136 -11.96 -32.23 -5.66
CA ALA A 136 -12.72 -32.97 -6.68
C ALA A 136 -11.78 -33.58 -7.75
N GLY A 137 -10.78 -32.82 -8.22
CA GLY A 137 -9.79 -33.30 -9.19
C GLY A 137 -8.95 -34.47 -8.65
N VAL A 138 -8.50 -34.40 -7.39
CA VAL A 138 -7.75 -35.49 -6.75
C VAL A 138 -8.61 -36.76 -6.61
N GLN A 139 -9.89 -36.61 -6.25
CA GLN A 139 -10.81 -37.74 -6.15
C GLN A 139 -11.09 -38.40 -7.51
N GLU A 140 -11.21 -37.60 -8.57
CA GLU A 140 -11.36 -38.09 -9.94
C GLU A 140 -10.10 -38.85 -10.40
N ALA A 141 -8.92 -38.24 -10.24
CA ALA A 141 -7.64 -38.85 -10.58
C ALA A 141 -7.41 -40.17 -9.82
N THR A 142 -7.75 -40.22 -8.53
CA THR A 142 -7.66 -41.43 -7.72
C THR A 142 -8.62 -42.51 -8.21
N SER A 143 -9.84 -42.14 -8.58
CA SER A 143 -10.83 -43.07 -9.14
C SER A 143 -10.36 -43.65 -10.47
N ASP A 144 -9.73 -42.83 -11.32
CA ASP A 144 -9.14 -43.26 -12.58
C ASP A 144 -7.95 -44.18 -12.38
N MET A 145 -7.05 -43.87 -11.45
CA MET A 145 -5.94 -44.75 -11.08
C MET A 145 -6.45 -46.11 -10.59
N ARG A 146 -7.51 -46.13 -9.78
CA ARG A 146 -8.13 -47.38 -9.32
C ARG A 146 -8.72 -48.19 -10.48
N ARG A 147 -9.45 -47.55 -11.39
CA ARG A 147 -9.98 -48.22 -12.60
C ARG A 147 -8.86 -48.81 -13.46
N ARG A 148 -7.78 -48.06 -13.67
CA ARG A 148 -6.59 -48.55 -14.40
C ARG A 148 -5.95 -49.73 -13.70
N ALA A 149 -5.81 -49.70 -12.37
CA ALA A 149 -5.29 -50.81 -11.59
C ALA A 149 -6.16 -52.07 -11.70
N GLU A 150 -7.49 -51.92 -11.67
CA GLU A 150 -8.45 -53.02 -11.88
C GLU A 150 -8.33 -53.61 -13.30
N THR A 151 -8.15 -52.78 -14.33
CA THR A 151 -7.88 -53.25 -15.71
C THR A 151 -6.58 -54.03 -15.78
N VAL A 152 -5.47 -53.48 -15.26
CA VAL A 152 -4.16 -54.16 -15.23
C VAL A 152 -4.25 -55.50 -14.47
N GLN A 153 -4.98 -55.53 -13.35
CA GLN A 153 -5.19 -56.77 -12.60
C GLN A 153 -5.97 -57.82 -13.41
N SER A 154 -7.00 -57.40 -14.15
CA SER A 154 -7.75 -58.28 -15.04
C SER A 154 -6.88 -58.82 -16.19
N ASP A 155 -6.07 -57.97 -16.80
CA ASP A 155 -5.16 -58.33 -17.89
C ASP A 155 -4.10 -59.34 -17.41
N LEU A 156 -3.50 -59.10 -16.24
CA LEU A 156 -2.57 -60.05 -15.61
C LEU A 156 -3.25 -61.39 -15.30
N GLY A 157 -4.51 -61.37 -14.84
CA GLY A 157 -5.31 -62.58 -14.64
C GLY A 157 -5.48 -63.37 -15.94
N GLY A 158 -5.82 -62.68 -17.03
CA GLY A 158 -5.94 -63.27 -18.36
C GLY A 158 -4.64 -63.90 -18.86
N LEU A 159 -3.52 -63.18 -18.73
CA LEU A 159 -2.19 -63.69 -19.11
C LEU A 159 -1.78 -64.94 -18.33
N VAL A 160 -2.11 -65.01 -17.04
CA VAL A 160 -1.83 -66.19 -16.21
C VAL A 160 -2.70 -67.38 -16.63
N GLU A 161 -3.97 -67.16 -16.97
CA GLU A 161 -4.85 -68.22 -17.48
C GLU A 161 -4.41 -68.72 -18.86
N GLU A 162 -4.02 -67.82 -19.76
CA GLU A 162 -3.46 -68.15 -21.08
C GLU A 162 -2.14 -68.94 -20.95
N LEU A 163 -1.25 -68.51 -20.04
CA LEU A 163 -0.01 -69.22 -19.75
C LEU A 163 -0.30 -70.64 -19.23
N ARG A 164 -1.26 -70.80 -18.32
CA ARG A 164 -1.65 -72.13 -17.82
C ARG A 164 -2.24 -73.00 -18.91
N ALA A 165 -3.08 -72.45 -19.79
CA ALA A 165 -3.63 -73.18 -20.93
C ALA A 165 -2.52 -73.63 -21.90
N THR A 166 -1.56 -72.74 -22.19
CA THR A 166 -0.38 -73.05 -23.00
C THR A 166 0.47 -74.15 -22.36
N ILE A 167 0.75 -74.07 -21.05
CA ILE A 167 1.50 -75.11 -20.33
C ILE A 167 0.78 -76.46 -20.39
N ASN A 168 -0.54 -76.51 -20.15
CA ASN A 168 -1.32 -77.75 -20.21
C ASN A 168 -1.32 -78.36 -21.62
N SER A 169 -1.44 -77.52 -22.66
CA SER A 169 -1.35 -77.95 -24.07
C SER A 169 0.04 -78.52 -24.39
N VAL A 170 1.12 -77.88 -23.92
CA VAL A 170 2.49 -78.39 -24.07
C VAL A 170 2.66 -79.73 -23.35
N VAL A 171 2.17 -79.86 -22.12
CA VAL A 171 2.22 -81.13 -21.36
C VAL A 171 1.47 -82.24 -22.08
N GLU A 172 0.30 -81.95 -22.64
CA GLU A 172 -0.50 -82.92 -23.40
C GLU A 172 0.16 -83.33 -24.72
N SER A 173 0.76 -82.37 -25.43
CA SER A 173 1.57 -82.62 -26.63
C SER A 173 2.79 -83.50 -26.31
N VAL A 174 3.54 -83.18 -25.25
CA VAL A 174 4.69 -83.99 -24.80
C VAL A 174 4.25 -85.41 -24.43
N ARG A 175 3.12 -85.56 -23.73
CA ARG A 175 2.58 -86.88 -23.37
C ARG A 175 2.17 -87.69 -24.60
N THR A 176 1.55 -87.05 -25.59
CA THR A 176 1.15 -87.70 -26.85
C THR A 176 2.37 -88.12 -27.66
N ASN A 177 3.37 -87.26 -27.78
CA ASN A 177 4.62 -87.56 -28.47
C ASN A 177 5.41 -88.66 -27.76
N ALA A 178 5.49 -88.64 -26.43
CA ALA A 178 6.11 -89.71 -25.65
C ALA A 178 5.43 -91.06 -25.88
N GLY A 179 4.10 -91.10 -25.93
CA GLY A 179 3.35 -92.31 -26.26
C GLY A 179 3.59 -92.79 -27.71
N SER A 180 3.71 -91.86 -28.66
CA SER A 180 4.07 -92.19 -30.04
C SER A 180 5.49 -92.78 -30.13
N LEU A 181 6.45 -92.18 -29.44
CA LEU A 181 7.83 -92.67 -29.38
C LEU A 181 7.93 -94.03 -28.68
N GLU A 182 7.17 -94.26 -27.62
CA GLU A 182 7.09 -95.58 -26.96
C GLU A 182 6.55 -96.64 -27.92
N ALA A 183 5.48 -96.32 -28.66
CA ALA A 183 4.93 -97.22 -29.68
C ALA A 183 5.90 -97.46 -30.85
N GLU A 184 6.61 -96.43 -31.31
CA GLU A 184 7.66 -96.55 -32.32
C GLU A 184 8.83 -97.40 -31.81
N LEU A 185 9.29 -97.18 -30.58
CA LEU A 185 10.35 -97.98 -29.95
C LEU A 185 9.92 -99.43 -29.77
N GLU A 186 8.67 -99.70 -29.41
CA GLU A 186 8.14 -101.05 -29.35
C GLU A 186 8.10 -101.69 -30.74
N GLY A 187 7.67 -100.94 -31.77
CA GLY A 187 7.73 -101.36 -33.17
C GLY A 187 9.15 -101.66 -33.64
N ILE A 188 10.10 -100.77 -33.36
CA ILE A 188 11.52 -100.96 -33.65
C ILE A 188 12.07 -102.15 -32.88
N LYS A 189 11.74 -102.32 -31.59
CA LYS A 189 12.19 -103.46 -30.77
C LYS A 189 11.68 -104.79 -31.32
N THR A 190 10.45 -104.80 -31.84
CA THR A 190 9.90 -105.98 -32.53
C THR A 190 10.68 -106.24 -33.81
N GLY A 191 10.87 -105.23 -34.67
CA GLY A 191 11.65 -105.36 -35.89
C GLY A 191 13.14 -105.66 -35.68
N LEU A 192 13.75 -105.14 -34.60
CA LEU A 192 15.12 -105.47 -34.21
C LEU A 192 15.21 -106.88 -33.64
N SER A 193 14.15 -107.43 -33.04
CA SER A 193 14.12 -108.85 -32.68
C SER A 193 14.16 -109.71 -33.93
N ASP A 194 13.47 -109.31 -35.00
CA ASP A 194 13.54 -109.96 -36.31
C ASP A 194 14.94 -109.82 -36.97
N VAL A 195 15.62 -108.67 -36.80
CA VAL A 195 16.96 -108.43 -37.37
C VAL A 195 18.09 -109.00 -36.50
N ARG A 196 17.95 -109.05 -35.18
CA ARG A 196 18.95 -109.59 -34.23
C ARG A 196 19.06 -111.11 -34.33
N GLU A 197 18.06 -111.79 -34.91
CA GLU A 197 18.19 -113.20 -35.32
C GLU A 197 19.13 -113.38 -36.55
N ALA A 198 19.50 -112.31 -37.25
CA ALA A 198 20.28 -112.35 -38.50
C ALA A 198 21.68 -111.68 -38.46
N ALA A 199 22.15 -111.15 -37.32
CA ALA A 199 23.39 -110.36 -37.27
C ALA A 199 24.54 -111.06 -36.49
N PRO A 200 25.72 -111.30 -37.11
CA PRO A 200 26.91 -111.85 -36.46
C PRO A 200 27.63 -110.82 -35.55
N PRO A 201 28.40 -111.28 -34.53
CA PRO A 201 28.98 -110.43 -33.50
C PRO A 201 30.30 -109.79 -33.96
N GLU A 202 30.43 -108.47 -33.81
CA GLU A 202 31.67 -107.75 -34.05
C GLU A 202 31.69 -106.42 -33.27
N PRO A 203 32.86 -105.76 -33.09
CA PRO A 203 33.64 -105.83 -31.86
C PRO A 203 33.68 -104.50 -31.07
N GLU A 204 34.21 -104.59 -29.86
CA GLU A 204 34.44 -103.52 -28.88
C GLU A 204 35.25 -102.34 -29.45
N PRO A 205 34.82 -101.08 -29.24
CA PRO A 205 35.69 -99.93 -29.34
C PRO A 205 36.21 -99.47 -27.96
N GLU A 206 37.53 -99.35 -27.89
CA GLU A 206 38.34 -98.78 -26.82
C GLU A 206 38.05 -97.29 -26.54
N PRO A 207 38.37 -96.78 -25.32
CA PRO A 207 38.00 -95.44 -24.87
C PRO A 207 38.99 -94.37 -25.38
N ALA A 208 38.49 -93.45 -26.20
CA ALA A 208 39.22 -92.23 -26.56
C ALA A 208 38.85 -91.09 -25.60
N ALA A 209 39.89 -90.55 -24.99
CA ALA A 209 39.88 -89.43 -24.08
C ALA A 209 39.62 -88.08 -24.77
N THR A 210 39.43 -87.06 -23.92
CA THR A 210 40.02 -85.71 -24.04
C THR A 210 39.06 -84.56 -24.36
N GLU A 211 39.03 -83.60 -23.40
CA GLU A 211 38.82 -82.13 -23.52
C GLU A 211 37.42 -81.65 -23.99
N GLU A 212 36.82 -80.56 -23.50
CA GLU A 212 37.36 -79.30 -22.98
C GLU A 212 36.21 -78.53 -22.26
N GLU A 213 36.50 -77.95 -21.09
CA GLU A 213 35.66 -76.91 -20.46
C GLU A 213 35.89 -75.57 -21.19
N PRO A 214 34.84 -74.77 -21.46
CA PRO A 214 35.01 -73.32 -21.57
C PRO A 214 34.59 -72.65 -20.27
N ALA A 215 35.59 -72.20 -19.52
CA ALA A 215 35.46 -71.09 -18.60
C ALA A 215 35.02 -69.84 -19.38
N VAL A 216 33.87 -69.26 -19.03
CA VAL A 216 33.45 -67.94 -19.52
C VAL A 216 33.27 -67.01 -18.32
N ALA A 217 34.31 -66.20 -18.14
CA ALA A 217 34.35 -64.82 -17.68
C ALA A 217 33.59 -64.44 -16.39
N GLU A 218 34.38 -64.31 -15.32
CA GLU A 218 34.25 -63.19 -14.38
C GLU A 218 34.39 -61.87 -15.16
N ASP A 219 33.38 -61.00 -15.10
CA ASP A 219 33.46 -59.58 -15.46
C ASP A 219 32.83 -58.80 -14.29
N GLU A 220 33.67 -58.51 -13.29
CA GLU A 220 33.54 -57.38 -12.37
C GLU A 220 34.47 -56.27 -12.88
N PRO A 221 34.38 -54.98 -12.49
CA PRO A 221 33.23 -54.17 -12.06
C PRO A 221 33.19 -52.84 -12.86
N TYR A 222 32.00 -52.34 -13.24
CA TYR A 222 31.89 -50.96 -13.73
C TYR A 222 31.74 -50.01 -12.53
N GLU A 223 32.89 -49.49 -12.10
CA GLU A 223 32.99 -48.25 -11.36
C GLU A 223 32.43 -47.07 -12.17
N THR A 224 31.70 -46.21 -11.46
CA THR A 224 31.63 -44.76 -11.63
C THR A 224 31.19 -44.22 -12.99
N ASP A 225 29.89 -43.95 -13.11
CA ASP A 225 29.46 -42.68 -13.70
C ASP A 225 28.37 -42.10 -12.81
N SER A 226 28.82 -41.46 -11.72
CA SER A 226 28.04 -40.42 -11.06
C SER A 226 27.96 -39.25 -12.03
N VAL A 227 27.05 -39.36 -12.99
CA VAL A 227 26.47 -38.20 -13.64
C VAL A 227 25.64 -37.53 -12.56
N SER A 228 26.27 -36.59 -11.86
CA SER A 228 25.56 -35.42 -11.33
C SER A 228 24.98 -34.71 -12.55
N GLU A 229 23.84 -35.19 -13.03
CA GLU A 229 22.96 -34.37 -13.85
C GLU A 229 22.51 -33.25 -12.93
N GLU A 230 22.98 -32.07 -13.30
CA GLU A 230 22.53 -30.79 -12.81
C GLU A 230 21.01 -30.83 -12.78
N ASP A 231 20.49 -30.96 -11.55
CA ASP A 231 19.13 -30.67 -11.19
C ASP A 231 18.86 -29.25 -11.69
N GLU A 232 18.26 -29.17 -12.88
CA GLU A 232 17.66 -27.95 -13.39
C GLU A 232 16.59 -27.55 -12.38
N THR A 233 17.06 -26.77 -11.41
CA THR A 233 16.31 -25.87 -10.53
C THR A 233 14.90 -25.66 -11.05
N GLU A 234 13.97 -26.43 -10.50
CA GLU A 234 12.56 -26.07 -10.52
C GLU A 234 12.45 -24.61 -10.06
N PRO A 235 11.61 -23.79 -10.70
CA PRO A 235 11.32 -22.46 -10.18
C PRO A 235 10.74 -22.64 -8.78
N ALA A 236 11.51 -22.25 -7.78
CA ALA A 236 11.06 -22.19 -6.40
C ALA A 236 9.72 -21.46 -6.36
N GLU A 237 8.66 -22.21 -6.08
CA GLU A 237 7.40 -21.62 -5.65
C GLU A 237 7.71 -20.71 -4.46
N PRO A 238 7.24 -19.45 -4.45
CA PRO A 238 7.46 -18.58 -3.32
C PRO A 238 6.76 -19.20 -2.11
N LEU A 239 7.57 -19.68 -1.16
CA LEU A 239 7.13 -19.96 0.20
C LEU A 239 6.53 -18.68 0.78
N THR A 240 5.21 -18.58 0.68
CA THR A 240 4.36 -17.69 1.45
C THR A 240 4.32 -18.18 2.89
N ALA A 241 5.38 -17.91 3.68
CA ALA A 241 5.34 -18.04 5.13
C ALA A 241 6.53 -17.32 5.79
N HIS A 242 6.42 -16.00 5.95
CA HIS A 242 6.95 -15.33 7.14
C HIS A 242 5.93 -14.29 7.59
N ASP A 243 4.89 -14.84 8.23
CA ASP A 243 4.04 -14.15 9.19
C ASP A 243 4.69 -14.41 10.56
N GLU A 244 5.78 -13.70 10.85
CA GLU A 244 6.45 -13.68 12.16
C GLU A 244 6.77 -12.24 12.54
N ASP A 245 5.71 -11.43 12.66
CA ASP A 245 5.67 -10.30 13.61
C ASP A 245 4.24 -10.18 14.14
N ALA A 246 3.74 -11.31 14.65
CA ALA A 246 2.66 -11.32 15.62
C ALA A 246 3.24 -10.88 16.96
N GLU A 247 3.25 -9.56 17.19
CA GLU A 247 3.29 -8.98 18.53
C GLU A 247 2.29 -9.76 19.42
N PRO A 248 2.71 -10.28 20.59
CA PRO A 248 1.82 -11.03 21.46
C PRO A 248 0.74 -10.09 21.98
N VAL A 249 -0.49 -10.31 21.51
CA VAL A 249 -1.68 -9.73 22.13
C VAL A 249 -1.76 -10.33 23.53
N GLU A 250 -1.34 -9.57 24.53
CA GLU A 250 -1.54 -9.89 25.95
C GLU A 250 -3.02 -10.18 26.18
N THR A 251 -3.31 -11.46 26.36
CA THR A 251 -4.60 -11.96 26.81
C THR A 251 -4.70 -11.69 28.31
N ALA A 252 -4.97 -10.43 28.66
CA ALA A 252 -5.39 -10.06 30.01
C ALA A 252 -6.87 -10.43 30.19
N VAL A 253 -7.10 -11.72 30.45
CA VAL A 253 -8.32 -12.17 31.13
C VAL A 253 -8.14 -11.85 32.61
N HIS A 254 -8.64 -10.69 33.03
CA HIS A 254 -9.00 -10.43 34.43
C HIS A 254 -10.44 -9.93 34.49
N GLU A 255 -11.32 -10.91 34.60
CA GLU A 255 -12.70 -10.72 35.04
C GLU A 255 -12.69 -10.77 36.58
N GLN A 256 -12.73 -9.61 37.22
CA GLN A 256 -13.34 -9.43 38.54
C GLN A 256 -14.05 -8.07 38.59
N PRO A 257 -15.40 -8.04 38.66
CA PRO A 257 -16.12 -6.87 39.10
C PRO A 257 -16.16 -6.90 40.63
N ASP A 258 -15.35 -6.07 41.27
CA ASP A 258 -15.46 -5.83 42.71
C ASP A 258 -15.53 -4.33 43.03
N ALA A 259 -16.20 -4.07 44.13
CA ALA A 259 -16.86 -2.87 44.56
C ALA A 259 -15.97 -1.62 44.70
N GLY A 260 -16.54 -0.49 44.27
CA GLY A 260 -16.57 0.78 45.01
C GLY A 260 -15.32 1.26 45.73
N GLU A 261 -14.59 2.16 45.08
CA GLU A 261 -13.80 3.23 45.72
C GLU A 261 -14.05 4.49 44.87
N GLU A 262 -14.81 5.47 45.31
CA GLU A 262 -14.44 6.47 46.32
C GLU A 262 -13.27 7.37 45.84
N TYR A 263 -13.65 8.52 45.29
CA TYR A 263 -12.95 9.81 45.16
C TYR A 263 -11.41 9.86 45.22
N ALA A 264 -10.82 10.40 44.14
CA ALA A 264 -9.73 11.36 44.27
C ALA A 264 -9.95 12.49 43.26
N GLU A 265 -10.43 13.63 43.77
CA GLU A 265 -10.36 14.93 43.13
C GLU A 265 -8.93 15.18 42.65
N LEU A 266 -8.75 15.35 41.35
CA LEU A 266 -7.56 15.99 40.81
C LEU A 266 -7.70 17.50 41.06
N PRO A 267 -6.68 18.17 41.62
CA PRO A 267 -6.74 19.60 41.86
C PRO A 267 -6.77 20.36 40.53
N GLU A 268 -7.73 21.28 40.43
CA GLU A 268 -7.74 22.34 39.41
C GLU A 268 -6.48 23.19 39.60
N GLU A 269 -5.51 23.05 38.70
CA GLU A 269 -4.38 23.96 38.58
C GLU A 269 -4.82 25.19 37.78
N ASP A 270 -5.36 26.18 38.50
CA ASP A 270 -5.45 27.57 38.04
C ASP A 270 -4.03 28.13 37.89
N GLY A 271 -3.48 28.00 36.67
CA GLY A 271 -2.24 28.62 36.25
C GLY A 271 -2.51 29.90 35.45
N GLU A 272 -2.80 31.00 36.15
CA GLU A 272 -2.62 32.35 35.61
C GLU A 272 -1.13 32.58 35.29
N ALA A 273 -0.77 32.56 34.01
CA ALA A 273 0.52 33.01 33.52
C ALA A 273 0.30 34.06 32.43
N GLU A 274 0.11 35.31 32.87
CA GLU A 274 0.40 36.48 32.06
C GLU A 274 1.90 36.48 31.74
N GLY A 275 2.22 36.18 30.48
CA GLY A 275 3.56 36.28 29.92
C GLY A 275 3.47 36.98 28.58
N GLU A 276 3.63 38.30 28.60
CA GLU A 276 4.05 39.08 27.42
C GLU A 276 5.38 38.48 26.93
N ALA A 277 5.34 37.79 25.79
CA ALA A 277 6.54 37.40 25.06
C ALA A 277 6.42 37.94 23.63
N GLU A 278 7.40 38.75 23.29
CA GLU A 278 7.70 39.29 21.98
C GLU A 278 7.48 38.27 20.86
N LEU A 279 6.84 38.77 19.80
CA LEU A 279 6.91 38.23 18.46
C LEU A 279 8.38 38.20 18.02
N ASP A 280 9.00 37.03 18.06
CA ASP A 280 10.20 36.74 17.28
C ASP A 280 9.77 35.90 16.08
N ASP A 281 10.01 36.47 14.89
CA ASP A 281 9.87 35.82 13.59
C ASP A 281 10.81 34.61 13.51
N ALA A 282 10.33 33.57 12.81
CA ALA A 282 11.06 32.37 12.34
C ALA A 282 11.14 31.17 13.30
N ASP A 283 10.11 30.33 13.25
CA ASP A 283 10.30 28.87 13.31
C ASP A 283 9.28 28.21 12.39
N VAL A 284 9.67 28.06 11.13
CA VAL A 284 9.07 27.09 10.22
C VAL A 284 9.41 25.74 10.83
N GLU A 285 8.39 24.94 11.15
CA GLU A 285 8.54 23.55 11.59
C GLU A 285 9.34 22.77 10.54
N GLU A 286 10.67 22.75 10.68
CA GLU A 286 11.52 21.77 10.03
C GLU A 286 11.21 20.45 10.70
N GLU A 287 10.43 19.63 10.00
CA GLU A 287 10.31 18.20 10.24
C GLU A 287 11.70 17.60 10.53
N PRO A 288 11.81 16.65 11.47
CA PRO A 288 13.08 16.17 11.95
C PRO A 288 13.90 15.65 10.78
N ARG A 289 14.98 16.37 10.43
CA ARG A 289 16.02 15.87 9.53
C ARG A 289 16.61 14.62 10.18
N GLY A 290 16.05 13.48 9.81
CA GLY A 290 16.53 12.16 10.16
C GLY A 290 18.02 12.10 9.88
N SER A 291 18.74 11.53 10.85
CA SER A 291 20.14 11.16 10.75
C SER A 291 20.49 10.70 9.32
N SER A 292 21.50 11.32 8.71
CA SER A 292 21.92 11.21 7.30
C SER A 292 22.18 9.79 6.76
N GLY A 293 21.95 8.74 7.55
CA GLY A 293 21.92 7.35 7.12
C GLY A 293 20.58 6.90 6.51
N ASP A 294 19.44 7.49 6.92
CA ASP A 294 18.11 7.01 6.50
C ASP A 294 17.69 7.56 5.11
N GLY A 295 18.24 8.71 4.73
CA GLY A 295 17.96 9.34 3.44
C GLY A 295 18.44 8.54 2.23
N ALA A 296 19.56 7.83 2.35
CA ALA A 296 20.11 7.03 1.26
C ALA A 296 19.27 5.76 0.98
N GLU A 297 18.76 5.12 2.03
CA GLU A 297 17.93 3.92 1.91
C GLU A 297 16.52 4.27 1.41
N GLY A 298 15.93 5.37 1.91
CA GLY A 298 14.69 5.92 1.38
C GLY A 298 14.78 6.29 -0.10
N ALA A 299 15.86 6.97 -0.50
CA ALA A 299 16.10 7.32 -1.90
C ALA A 299 16.21 6.08 -2.81
N ARG A 300 16.86 5.00 -2.34
CA ARG A 300 16.95 3.74 -3.08
C ARG A 300 15.58 3.09 -3.29
N LEU A 301 14.73 3.07 -2.26
CA LEU A 301 13.38 2.50 -2.36
C LEU A 301 12.51 3.27 -3.36
N ILE A 302 12.55 4.61 -3.32
CA ILE A 302 11.82 5.45 -4.27
C ILE A 302 12.35 5.24 -5.69
N ALA A 303 13.68 5.24 -5.88
CA ALA A 303 14.29 4.99 -7.19
C ALA A 303 13.91 3.62 -7.75
N LEU A 304 13.88 2.56 -6.92
CA LEU A 304 13.47 1.22 -7.31
C LEU A 304 12.00 1.20 -7.74
N ASN A 305 11.12 1.84 -6.97
CA ASN A 305 9.71 1.95 -7.34
C ASN A 305 9.52 2.70 -8.67
N MET A 306 10.23 3.81 -8.89
CA MET A 306 10.19 4.54 -10.16
C MET A 306 10.72 3.70 -11.33
N ALA A 307 11.81 2.94 -11.14
CA ALA A 307 12.35 2.05 -12.15
C ALA A 307 11.37 0.90 -12.50
N LEU A 308 10.70 0.29 -11.51
CA LEU A 308 9.67 -0.74 -11.73
C LEU A 308 8.44 -0.21 -12.48
N ASN A 309 8.12 1.08 -12.31
CA ASN A 309 7.05 1.75 -13.06
C ASN A 309 7.48 2.23 -14.47
N GLY A 310 8.71 1.95 -14.88
CA GLY A 310 9.24 2.30 -16.20
C GLY A 310 9.63 3.78 -16.36
N THR A 311 9.82 4.51 -15.26
CA THR A 311 10.31 5.89 -15.31
C THR A 311 11.76 5.92 -15.81
N PRO A 312 12.13 6.81 -16.76
CA PRO A 312 13.48 6.89 -17.28
C PRO A 312 14.48 7.36 -16.22
N ARG A 313 15.73 6.88 -16.32
CA ARG A 313 16.80 7.12 -15.35
C ARG A 313 17.05 8.60 -15.07
N GLU A 314 16.97 9.46 -16.08
CA GLU A 314 17.21 10.90 -15.96
C GLU A 314 16.12 11.60 -15.14
N GLU A 315 14.88 11.11 -15.21
CA GLU A 315 13.75 11.66 -14.45
C GLU A 315 13.82 11.24 -12.98
N THR A 316 14.16 9.99 -12.71
CA THR A 316 14.46 9.50 -11.36
C THR A 316 15.64 10.27 -10.75
N SER A 317 16.70 10.56 -11.52
CA SER A 317 17.82 11.38 -11.05
C SER A 317 17.41 12.80 -10.66
N ARG A 318 16.53 13.43 -11.45
CA ARG A 318 16.03 14.79 -11.14
C ARG A 318 15.19 14.77 -9.87
N TYR A 319 14.33 13.78 -9.74
CA TYR A 319 13.49 13.62 -8.54
C TYR A 319 14.34 13.45 -7.28
N LEU A 320 15.40 12.63 -7.33
CA LEU A 320 16.30 12.47 -6.20
C LEU A 320 17.05 13.77 -5.85
N GLU A 321 17.44 14.57 -6.85
CA GLU A 321 18.08 15.89 -6.62
C GLU A 321 17.18 16.87 -5.86
N GLU A 322 15.89 16.86 -6.17
CA GLU A 322 14.94 17.82 -5.62
C GLU A 322 14.48 17.44 -4.21
N ASN A 323 14.51 16.15 -3.86
CA ASN A 323 13.91 15.63 -2.62
C ASN A 323 14.92 15.07 -1.61
N PHE A 324 16.14 14.73 -2.04
CA PHE A 324 17.14 14.09 -1.19
C PHE A 324 18.52 14.75 -1.38
N ASP A 325 19.21 15.03 -0.27
CA ASP A 325 20.59 15.53 -0.28
C ASP A 325 21.55 14.33 -0.22
N LEU A 326 21.94 13.80 -1.40
CA LEU A 326 22.74 12.57 -1.54
C LEU A 326 24.09 12.86 -2.19
N ASP A 327 25.18 12.49 -1.52
CA ASP A 327 26.54 12.58 -2.07
C ASP A 327 26.78 11.61 -3.24
N ASP A 328 26.22 10.39 -3.17
CA ASP A 328 26.48 9.27 -4.10
C ASP A 328 25.27 8.89 -4.98
N ARG A 329 24.53 9.89 -5.46
CA ARG A 329 23.30 9.69 -6.26
C ARG A 329 23.50 8.81 -7.50
N GLU A 330 24.59 9.00 -8.24
CA GLU A 330 24.86 8.23 -9.47
C GLU A 330 25.04 6.74 -9.18
N THR A 331 25.69 6.40 -8.06
CA THR A 331 25.92 5.01 -7.63
C THR A 331 24.60 4.31 -7.26
N ILE A 332 23.68 5.00 -6.59
CA ILE A 332 22.35 4.45 -6.25
C ILE A 332 21.55 4.16 -7.54
N LEU A 333 21.57 5.07 -8.51
CA LEU A 333 20.86 4.88 -9.78
C LEU A 333 21.46 3.74 -10.61
N ASP A 334 22.80 3.60 -10.65
CA ASP A 334 23.45 2.48 -11.33
C ASP A 334 23.05 1.13 -10.72
N GLU A 335 23.01 1.02 -9.38
CA GLU A 335 22.64 -0.23 -8.71
C GLU A 335 21.16 -0.60 -8.93
N VAL A 336 20.25 0.38 -8.84
CA VAL A 336 18.82 0.14 -9.02
C VAL A 336 18.49 -0.26 -10.46
N TYR A 337 19.00 0.47 -11.46
CA TYR A 337 18.72 0.18 -12.87
C TYR A 337 19.51 -1.01 -13.42
N ALA A 338 20.57 -1.46 -12.77
CA ALA A 338 21.21 -2.74 -13.11
C ALA A 338 20.39 -3.96 -12.65
N ARG A 339 19.44 -3.78 -11.73
CA ARG A 339 18.65 -4.86 -11.12
C ARG A 339 17.26 -5.06 -11.74
N VAL A 340 16.75 -4.07 -12.47
CA VAL A 340 15.46 -4.10 -13.19
C VAL A 340 15.68 -4.58 -14.62
#